data_AF-K1TPT1-F1
#
_entry.id   AF-K1TPT1-F1
#
_cell.length_a   1.000
_cell.length_b   1.000
_cell.length_c   1.000
_cell.angle_alpha   90.00
_cell.angle_beta   90.00
_cell.angle_gamma   90.00
#
_symmetry.space_group_name_H-M   'P 1'
#
loop_
_entity.id
_entity.type
_entity.pdbx_description
1 polymer ?
#
loop_
_entity_poly.entity_id
_entity_poly.type
_entity_poly.pdbx_seq_one_letter_code
_entity_poly.pdbx_strand_id
1 'polypeptide(L)' 'MTLNSIYVDNLIKTALLEDINYLDTTTDYLIDENQENTAIFLAKSSGVLCGIEVALRVFEILQPNGF' A
#
# COMPACT_ATOMS: atom_id res chain seq x y z
N MET A 1 13.34 -14.70 6.53
CA MET A 1 14.26 -14.45 5.40
C MET A 1 14.01 -13.02 4.96
N THR A 2 15.00 -12.16 5.07
CA THR A 2 14.84 -10.72 4.76
C THR A 2 14.90 -10.57 3.23
N LEU A 3 13.82 -10.10 2.63
CA LEU A 3 13.79 -9.80 1.19
C LEU A 3 14.71 -8.60 0.91
N ASN A 4 15.34 -8.58 -0.28
CA ASN A 4 16.14 -7.45 -0.70
C ASN A 4 15.23 -6.22 -0.91
N SER A 5 15.46 -5.15 -0.16
CA SER A 5 14.61 -3.95 -0.18
C SER A 5 14.57 -3.26 -1.53
N ILE A 6 15.69 -3.20 -2.25
CA ILE A 6 15.76 -2.59 -3.59
C ILE A 6 14.87 -3.37 -4.57
N TYR A 7 14.93 -4.70 -4.51
CA TYR A 7 14.10 -5.55 -5.35
C TYR A 7 12.61 -5.36 -5.03
N VAL A 8 12.25 -5.37 -3.75
CA VAL A 8 10.86 -5.21 -3.29
C VAL A 8 10.33 -3.83 -3.67
N ASP A 9 11.08 -2.76 -3.43
CA ASP A 9 10.67 -1.39 -3.77
C ASP A 9 10.41 -1.22 -5.27
N ASN A 10 11.25 -1.83 -6.13
CA ASN A 10 11.04 -1.79 -7.58
C ASN A 10 9.76 -2.55 -7.98
N LEU A 11 9.50 -3.69 -7.36
CA LEU A 11 8.28 -4.45 -7.60
C LEU A 11 7.03 -3.68 -7.15
N ILE A 12 7.07 -3.09 -5.95
CA ILE A 12 5.98 -2.26 -5.43
C ILE A 12 5.68 -1.09 -6.37
N LYS A 13 6.71 -0.34 -6.82
CA LYS A 13 6.51 0.78 -7.76
C LYS A 13 5.92 0.32 -9.09
N THR A 14 6.34 -0.83 -9.59
CA THR A 14 5.80 -1.40 -10.82
C THR A 14 4.31 -1.76 -10.66
N ALA A 15 3.95 -2.38 -9.53
CA ALA A 15 2.56 -2.73 -9.22
C ALA A 15 1.68 -1.49 -8.99
N LEU A 16 2.20 -0.45 -8.33
CA LEU A 16 1.48 0.82 -8.15
C LEU A 16 1.20 1.51 -9.49
N LEU A 17 2.15 1.48 -10.43
CA LEU A 17 1.94 2.05 -11.78
C LEU A 17 0.95 1.24 -12.63
N GLU A 18 0.83 -0.07 -12.38
CA GLU A 18 -0.18 -0.92 -13.02
C GLU A 18 -1.59 -0.55 -12.54
N ASP A 19 -1.77 -0.41 -11.23
CA ASP A 19 -3.08 -0.19 -10.60
C ASP A 19 -3.52 1.29 -10.67
N ILE A 20 -2.57 2.20 -10.44
CA ILE A 20 -2.76 3.66 -10.41
C ILE A 20 -1.87 4.28 -11.50
N ASN A 21 -2.36 4.31 -12.73
CA ASN A 21 -1.60 4.85 -13.85
C ASN A 21 -1.47 6.39 -13.76
N TYR A 22 -2.57 7.12 -13.97
CA TYR A 22 -2.57 8.60 -13.93
C TYR A 22 -3.29 9.18 -12.71
N LEU A 23 -4.39 8.56 -12.28
CA LEU A 23 -5.24 9.01 -11.18
C LEU A 23 -6.12 7.85 -10.70
N ASP A 24 -6.52 7.83 -9.42
CA ASP A 24 -7.53 6.91 -8.90
C ASP A 24 -8.89 7.60 -8.95
N THR A 25 -9.60 7.39 -10.07
CA THR A 25 -10.78 8.20 -10.40
C THR A 25 -11.86 8.10 -9.33
N THR A 26 -12.02 6.93 -8.73
CA THR A 26 -13.10 6.73 -7.77
C THR A 26 -12.76 7.38 -6.44
N THR A 27 -11.52 7.20 -5.96
CA THR A 27 -11.07 7.81 -4.70
C THR A 27 -10.99 9.33 -4.84
N ASP A 28 -10.40 9.84 -5.92
CA ASP A 28 -10.21 11.28 -6.13
C ASP A 28 -11.52 12.07 -6.23
N TYR A 29 -12.62 11.45 -6.69
CA TYR A 29 -13.93 12.10 -6.78
C TYR A 29 -14.83 11.90 -5.56
N LEU A 30 -14.56 10.90 -4.72
CA LEU A 30 -15.47 10.54 -3.61
C LEU A 30 -14.89 10.83 -2.23
N ILE A 31 -13.57 10.91 -2.09
CA ILE A 31 -12.89 11.10 -0.81
C ILE A 31 -12.27 12.49 -0.76
N ASP A 32 -12.51 13.23 0.33
CA ASP A 32 -11.92 14.55 0.53
C ASP A 32 -10.40 14.42 0.75
N GLU A 33 -9.62 15.30 0.13
CA GLU A 33 -8.15 15.30 0.20
C GLU A 33 -7.61 15.45 1.64
N ASN A 34 -8.39 16.03 2.55
CA ASN A 34 -8.03 16.23 3.95
C ASN A 34 -8.63 15.16 4.89
N GLN A 35 -9.29 14.14 4.34
CA GLN A 35 -9.94 13.11 5.15
C GLN A 35 -8.91 12.13 5.73
N GLU A 36 -8.84 12.07 7.06
CA GLU A 36 -8.08 11.05 7.79
C GLU A 36 -9.01 9.95 8.32
N ASN A 37 -8.63 8.69 8.14
CA ASN A 37 -9.40 7.54 8.63
C ASN A 37 -8.48 6.49 9.26
N THR A 38 -9.07 5.62 10.08
CA THR A 38 -8.39 4.40 10.57
C THR A 38 -8.87 3.18 9.78
N ALA A 39 -7.92 2.39 9.27
CA ALA A 39 -8.17 1.10 8.64
C ALA A 39 -7.51 -0.03 9.42
N ILE A 40 -8.03 -1.26 9.30
CA ILE A 40 -7.48 -2.44 9.97
C ILE A 40 -7.28 -3.59 8.98
N PHE A 41 -6.13 -4.27 9.07
CA PHE A 41 -5.92 -5.56 8.41
C PHE A 41 -6.60 -6.67 9.22
N LEU A 42 -7.71 -7.19 8.71
CA LEU A 42 -8.50 -8.23 9.37
C LEU A 42 -8.34 -9.58 8.65
N ALA A 43 -7.73 -10.56 9.32
CA ALA A 43 -7.66 -11.93 8.81
C ALA A 43 -9.06 -12.54 8.70
N LYS A 44 -9.42 -13.01 7.50
CA LYS A 44 -10.73 -13.63 7.21
C LYS A 44 -10.74 -15.15 7.39
N SER A 45 -9.59 -15.75 7.65
CA SER A 45 -9.42 -17.18 7.87
C SER A 45 -8.17 -17.46 8.71
N SER A 46 -8.10 -18.64 9.30
CA SER A 46 -6.89 -19.14 9.96
C SER A 46 -5.76 -19.37 8.96
N GLY A 47 -4.52 -19.08 9.35
CA GLY A 47 -3.35 -19.24 8.50
C GLY A 47 -2.07 -18.72 9.16
N VAL A 48 -0.99 -18.65 8.38
CA VAL A 48 0.28 -18.05 8.79
C VAL A 48 0.40 -16.68 8.14
N LEU A 49 0.62 -15.63 8.96
CA LEU A 49 0.86 -14.28 8.44
C LEU A 49 2.26 -14.20 7.81
N CYS A 50 2.33 -13.70 6.59
CA CYS A 50 3.58 -13.39 5.89
C CYS A 50 3.44 -12.07 5.11
N GLY A 51 4.55 -11.37 4.88
CA GLY A 51 4.58 -10.19 4.02
C GLY A 51 4.00 -8.90 4.61
N ILE A 52 3.69 -8.83 5.92
CA ILE A 52 3.13 -7.61 6.53
C ILE A 52 4.06 -6.39 6.37
N GLU A 53 5.38 -6.59 6.44
CA GLU A 53 6.37 -5.53 6.21
C GLU A 53 6.32 -5.01 4.77
N VAL A 54 6.08 -5.88 3.79
CA VAL A 54 5.92 -5.49 2.38
C VAL A 54 4.63 -4.69 2.21
N ALA A 55 3.54 -5.10 2.85
CA ALA A 55 2.28 -4.35 2.83
C ALA A 55 2.44 -2.94 3.40
N LEU A 56 3.12 -2.80 4.55
CA LEU A 56 3.43 -1.48 5.14
C LEU A 56 4.32 -0.64 4.21
N ARG A 57 5.31 -1.27 3.57
CA ARG A 57 6.21 -0.60 2.61
C ARG A 57 5.47 0.05 1.44
N VAL A 58 4.35 -0.52 0.99
CA VAL A 58 3.50 0.08 -0.05
C VAL A 58 3.01 1.47 0.38
N PHE A 59 2.51 1.60 1.62
CA PHE A 59 2.02 2.87 2.16
C PHE A 59 3.17 3.86 2.37
N GLU A 60 4.32 3.42 2.87
CA GLU A 60 5.51 4.29 3.01
C GLU A 60 5.98 4.86 1.67
N ILE A 61 5.88 4.08 0.58
CA ILE A 61 6.25 4.54 -0.77
C ILE A 61 5.19 5.51 -1.33
N LEU A 62 3.90 5.21 -1.14
CA LEU A 62 2.80 6.00 -1.68
C LEU A 62 2.64 7.34 -0.93
N GLN A 63 2.82 7.34 0.39
CA GLN A 63 2.68 8.51 1.25
C GLN A 63 3.83 8.56 2.28
N PRO A 64 5.04 9.00 1.89
CA PRO A 64 6.22 8.99 2.77
C PRO A 64 6.11 9.84 4.03
N ASN A 65 5.22 10.84 4.04
CA ASN A 65 4.99 11.76 5.16
C ASN A 65 3.68 11.45 5.92
N GLY A 66 3.06 10.29 5.66
CA GLY A 66 1.71 9.97 6.13
C GLY A 66 1.67 8.85 7.15
N PHE A 67 1.98 9.16 8.41
CA PHE A 67 1.48 8.46 9.59
C PHE A 67 1.41 9.41 10.78
#